data_AF-A0A962LFK3-F1
#
_entry.id   AF-A0A962LFK3-F1
#
_cell.length_a   1.000
_cell.length_b   1.000
_cell.length_c   1.000
_cell.angle_alpha   90.00
_cell.angle_beta   90.00
_cell.angle_gamma   90.00
#
_symmetry.space_group_name_H-M   'P 1'
#
loop_
_entity.id
_entity.type
_entity.pdbx_description
1 polymer ?
#
loop_
_entity_poly.entity_id
_entity_poly.type
_entity_poly.pdbx_seq_one_letter_code
_entity_poly.pdbx_strand_id
1 'polypeptide(L)'
;MTAPKVSMLSVEESIRRIRNLGYDEAFGELSVFRILLQNEKVAGALANTLTTLLFTGNSLDPRLRELIIMRLGWATNSVYEWTQHWRIARDMGISEEDLLAVRDWKNSSTLSDADRAVLQATDDCLENGFIQDATWDACFQHLETEAERVELV
;
A
#
# COMPACT_ATOMS: atom_id res chain seq x y z
N MET A 1 2.44 4.13 25.09
CA MET A 1 1.89 3.19 24.10
C MET A 1 1.09 2.13 24.84
N THR A 2 -0.14 1.86 24.41
CA THR A 2 -0.97 0.77 24.97
C THR A 2 -0.47 -0.58 24.48
N ALA A 3 -0.65 -1.64 25.28
CA ALA A 3 -0.34 -3.00 24.85
C ALA A 3 -1.12 -3.37 23.57
N PRO A 4 -0.52 -4.14 22.64
CA PRO A 4 -1.19 -4.56 21.43
C PRO A 4 -2.42 -5.42 21.76
N LYS A 5 -3.51 -5.24 21.01
CA LYS A 5 -4.77 -5.98 21.22
C LYS A 5 -4.66 -7.46 20.82
N VAL A 6 -3.75 -7.76 19.90
CA VAL A 6 -3.39 -9.11 19.48
C VAL A 6 -1.88 -9.28 19.70
N SER A 7 -1.49 -10.39 20.33
CA SER A 7 -0.08 -10.67 20.59
C SER A 7 0.69 -10.81 19.29
N MET A 8 1.83 -10.14 19.21
CA MET A 8 2.75 -10.21 18.09
C MET A 8 3.79 -11.31 18.35
N LEU A 9 3.95 -12.25 17.42
CA LEU A 9 4.98 -13.29 17.49
C LEU A 9 6.39 -12.66 17.45
N SER A 10 7.40 -13.38 17.94
CA SER A 10 8.79 -13.00 17.66
C SER A 10 9.05 -13.10 16.16
N VAL A 11 10.04 -12.36 15.66
CA VAL A 11 10.43 -12.43 14.24
C VAL A 11 10.82 -13.88 13.87
N GLU A 12 11.60 -14.55 14.71
CA GLU A 12 12.02 -15.94 14.51
C GLU A 12 10.83 -16.92 14.40
N GLU A 13 9.85 -16.80 15.30
CA GLU A 13 8.64 -17.61 15.28
C GLU A 13 7.81 -17.35 14.01
N SER A 14 7.67 -16.08 13.63
CA SER A 14 6.94 -15.64 12.46
C SER A 14 7.56 -16.18 11.16
N ILE A 15 8.88 -16.05 11.01
CA ILE A 15 9.65 -16.61 9.89
C ILE A 15 9.47 -18.13 9.82
N ARG A 16 9.55 -18.83 10.97
CA ARG A 16 9.37 -20.29 10.98
C ARG A 16 7.98 -20.69 10.48
N ARG A 17 6.92 -20.00 10.94
CA ARG A 17 5.55 -20.32 10.52
C ARG A 17 5.27 -19.96 9.07
N ILE A 18 5.70 -18.80 8.59
CA ILE A 18 5.46 -18.39 7.21
C ILE A 18 6.17 -19.31 6.21
N ARG A 19 7.39 -19.76 6.55
CA ARG A 19 8.13 -20.79 5.80
C ARG A 19 7.38 -22.12 5.77
N ASN A 20 6.85 -22.57 6.90
CA ASN A 20 6.06 -23.81 6.97
C ASN A 20 4.79 -23.76 6.11
N LEU A 21 4.25 -22.57 5.86
CA LEU A 21 3.13 -22.34 4.97
C LEU A 21 3.55 -22.27 3.48
N GLY A 22 4.84 -22.27 3.18
CA GLY A 22 5.37 -22.25 1.81
C GLY A 22 5.52 -20.85 1.20
N TYR A 23 5.50 -19.79 2.01
CA TYR A 23 5.68 -18.41 1.57
C TYR A 23 7.11 -17.91 1.85
N ASP A 24 7.47 -16.79 1.20
CA ASP A 24 8.75 -16.12 1.40
C ASP A 24 8.96 -15.72 2.87
N GLU A 25 10.17 -15.92 3.37
CA GLU A 25 10.56 -15.61 4.75
C GLU A 25 10.50 -14.11 5.06
N ALA A 26 10.65 -13.25 4.06
CA ALA A 26 10.57 -11.79 4.19
C ALA A 26 9.22 -11.34 4.76
N PHE A 27 8.14 -12.06 4.47
CA PHE A 27 6.84 -11.80 5.10
C PHE A 27 6.91 -11.94 6.63
N GLY A 28 7.69 -12.89 7.14
CA GLY A 28 7.84 -13.14 8.57
C GLY A 28 8.46 -11.98 9.35
N GLU A 29 9.20 -11.09 8.68
CA GLU A 29 9.79 -9.89 9.27
C GLU A 29 8.77 -8.76 9.47
N LEU A 30 7.70 -8.73 8.67
CA LEU A 30 6.70 -7.70 8.69
C LEU A 30 5.81 -7.82 9.94
N SER A 31 5.56 -6.69 10.62
CA SER A 31 4.75 -6.70 11.85
C SER A 31 3.32 -7.19 11.61
N VAL A 32 2.76 -6.94 10.41
CA VAL A 32 1.45 -7.46 10.03
C VAL A 32 1.39 -8.99 10.06
N PHE A 33 2.39 -9.70 9.53
CA PHE A 33 2.41 -11.17 9.53
C PHE A 33 2.71 -11.74 10.90
N ARG A 34 3.53 -11.07 11.71
CA ARG A 34 3.75 -11.43 13.12
C ARG A 34 2.46 -11.42 13.94
N ILE A 35 1.44 -10.69 13.50
CA ILE A 35 0.10 -10.67 14.10
C ILE A 35 -0.82 -11.68 13.39
N LEU A 36 -0.87 -11.67 12.06
CA LEU A 36 -1.78 -12.53 11.29
C LEU A 36 -1.52 -14.02 11.49
N LEU A 37 -0.28 -14.42 11.74
CA LEU A 37 0.10 -15.82 12.00
C LEU A 37 -0.45 -16.40 13.31
N GLN A 38 -1.16 -15.59 14.12
CA GLN A 38 -2.09 -16.14 15.12
C GLN A 38 -3.23 -16.94 14.46
N ASN A 39 -3.52 -16.69 13.18
CA ASN A 39 -4.41 -17.47 12.32
C ASN A 39 -3.73 -17.75 10.96
N GLU A 40 -3.06 -18.90 10.87
CA GLU A 40 -2.26 -19.29 9.71
C GLU A 40 -3.03 -19.34 8.39
N LYS A 41 -4.33 -19.71 8.41
CA LYS A 41 -5.16 -19.73 7.19
C LYS A 41 -5.37 -18.33 6.62
N VAL A 42 -5.64 -17.36 7.49
CA VAL A 42 -5.81 -15.95 7.09
C VAL A 42 -4.47 -15.36 6.65
N ALA A 43 -3.39 -15.66 7.38
CA ALA A 43 -2.04 -15.24 6.99
C ALA A 43 -1.66 -15.75 5.60
N GLY A 44 -1.90 -17.03 5.30
CA GLY A 44 -1.61 -17.60 3.99
C GLY A 44 -2.43 -16.97 2.87
N ALA A 45 -3.74 -16.77 3.08
CA ALA A 45 -4.58 -16.10 2.10
C ALA A 45 -4.07 -14.68 1.79
N LEU A 46 -3.72 -13.89 2.81
CA LEU A 46 -3.19 -12.55 2.60
C LEU A 46 -1.79 -12.57 1.96
N ALA A 47 -0.90 -13.47 2.37
CA ALA A 47 0.42 -13.62 1.75
C ALA A 47 0.29 -13.87 0.25
N ASN A 48 -0.58 -14.78 -0.14
CA ASN A 48 -0.84 -15.07 -1.55
C ASN A 48 -1.35 -13.83 -2.31
N THR A 49 -2.34 -13.13 -1.75
CA THR A 49 -2.88 -11.90 -2.36
C THR A 49 -1.81 -10.83 -2.51
N LEU A 50 -1.05 -10.54 -1.46
CA LEU A 50 0.03 -9.55 -1.51
C LEU A 50 1.14 -9.96 -2.48
N THR A 51 1.46 -11.25 -2.57
CA THR A 51 2.42 -11.72 -3.57
C THR A 51 1.98 -11.40 -4.99
N THR A 52 0.70 -11.64 -5.31
CA THR A 52 0.15 -11.29 -6.62
C THR A 52 0.16 -9.77 -6.84
N LEU A 53 -0.38 -8.99 -5.92
CA LEU A 53 -0.55 -7.55 -6.10
C LEU A 53 0.77 -6.77 -6.13
N LEU A 54 1.80 -7.25 -5.42
CA LEU A 54 3.03 -6.48 -5.22
C LEU A 54 4.23 -7.04 -5.99
N PHE A 55 4.28 -8.33 -6.31
CA PHE A 55 5.51 -8.94 -6.89
C PHE A 55 5.32 -9.60 -8.25
N THR A 56 4.19 -10.28 -8.51
CA THR A 56 4.07 -11.14 -9.71
C THR A 56 3.02 -10.71 -10.72
N GLY A 57 2.01 -9.94 -10.31
CA GLY A 57 0.88 -9.56 -11.15
C GLY A 57 0.65 -8.05 -11.21
N ASN A 58 1.69 -7.25 -10.96
CA ASN A 58 1.60 -5.81 -10.87
C ASN A 58 1.81 -5.13 -12.24
N SER A 59 0.97 -4.16 -12.55
CA SER A 59 0.88 -3.45 -13.84
C SER A 59 0.83 -1.94 -13.61
N LEU A 60 0.27 -1.50 -12.48
CA LEU A 60 0.30 -0.09 -12.09
C LEU A 60 1.73 0.36 -11.80
N ASP A 61 2.08 1.58 -12.23
CA ASP A 61 3.36 2.20 -11.93
C ASP A 61 3.64 2.12 -10.41
N PRO A 62 4.78 1.54 -9.99
CA PRO A 62 5.13 1.41 -8.58
C PRO A 62 5.11 2.73 -7.80
N ARG A 63 5.49 3.86 -8.42
CA ARG A 63 5.41 5.18 -7.80
C ARG A 63 3.97 5.54 -7.48
N LEU A 64 3.06 5.39 -8.45
CA LEU A 64 1.64 5.71 -8.25
C LEU A 64 1.04 4.85 -7.14
N ARG A 65 1.37 3.55 -7.12
CA ARG A 65 0.97 2.63 -6.04
C ARG A 65 1.45 3.10 -4.67
N GLU A 66 2.72 3.47 -4.53
CA GLU A 66 3.24 3.94 -3.24
C GLU A 66 2.62 5.29 -2.81
N LEU A 67 2.33 6.21 -3.74
CA LEU A 67 1.63 7.45 -3.40
C LEU A 67 0.20 7.21 -2.92
N ILE A 68 -0.53 6.25 -3.51
CA ILE A 68 -1.84 5.79 -3.02
C ILE A 68 -1.72 5.26 -1.58
N ILE A 69 -0.79 4.34 -1.35
CA ILE A 69 -0.61 3.71 -0.02
C ILE A 69 -0.21 4.74 1.04
N MET A 70 0.70 5.65 0.69
CA MET A 70 1.09 6.74 1.58
C MET A 70 -0.10 7.66 1.87
N ARG A 71 -0.85 8.09 0.85
CA ARG A 71 -2.05 8.92 1.06
C ARG A 71 -3.09 8.23 1.94
N LEU A 72 -3.34 6.94 1.72
CA LEU A 72 -4.22 6.12 2.54
C LEU A 72 -3.72 6.07 3.99
N GLY A 73 -2.42 5.81 4.20
CA GLY A 73 -1.80 5.78 5.52
C GLY A 73 -1.95 7.11 6.27
N TRP A 74 -1.78 8.24 5.58
CA TRP A 74 -1.99 9.57 6.17
C TRP A 74 -3.45 9.84 6.50
N ALA A 75 -4.35 9.69 5.53
CA ALA A 75 -5.77 10.02 5.67
C ALA A 75 -6.47 9.17 6.74
N THR A 76 -6.03 7.92 6.91
CA THR A 76 -6.57 6.99 7.92
C THR A 76 -5.83 7.01 9.26
N ASN A 77 -4.80 7.86 9.41
CA ASN A 77 -3.90 7.89 10.57
C ASN A 77 -3.21 6.54 10.85
N SER A 78 -2.96 5.73 9.82
CA SER A 78 -2.25 4.46 9.95
C SER A 78 -0.75 4.68 10.05
N VAL A 79 -0.26 4.73 11.29
CA VAL A 79 1.18 4.83 11.59
C VAL A 79 1.95 3.64 10.99
N TYR A 80 1.35 2.45 10.98
CA TYR A 80 1.98 1.27 10.41
C TYR A 80 2.20 1.42 8.90
N GLU A 81 1.15 1.69 8.13
CA GLU A 81 1.25 1.81 6.67
C GLU A 81 2.23 2.92 6.30
N TRP A 82 2.10 4.10 6.92
CA TRP A 82 2.98 5.23 6.65
C TRP A 82 4.45 4.89 6.94
N THR A 83 4.75 4.19 8.03
CA THR A 83 6.15 3.87 8.39
C THR A 83 6.74 2.74 7.57
N GLN A 84 5.96 1.69 7.25
CA GLN A 84 6.44 0.59 6.41
C GLN A 84 6.70 1.05 4.99
N HIS A 85 5.75 1.78 4.40
CA HIS A 85 5.83 2.22 3.01
C HIS A 85 6.75 3.41 2.82
N TRP A 86 7.00 4.23 3.85
CA TRP A 86 8.04 5.26 3.76
C TRP A 86 9.39 4.66 3.33
N ARG A 87 9.85 3.59 3.97
CA ARG A 87 11.13 2.96 3.60
C ARG A 87 11.10 2.42 2.17
N ILE A 88 10.03 1.71 1.81
CA ILE A 88 9.85 1.11 0.48
C ILE A 88 9.90 2.19 -0.61
N ALA A 89 9.10 3.25 -0.45
CA ALA A 89 9.06 4.38 -1.38
C ALA A 89 10.42 5.08 -1.54
N ARG A 90 11.18 5.21 -0.44
CA ARG A 90 12.53 5.80 -0.48
C ARG A 90 13.53 4.89 -1.20
N ASP A 91 13.47 3.58 -0.98
CA ASP A 91 14.31 2.59 -1.67
C ASP A 91 14.02 2.57 -3.19
N MET A 92 12.79 2.92 -3.58
CA MET A 92 12.39 3.11 -4.98
C MET A 92 12.82 4.47 -5.58
N GLY A 93 13.40 5.36 -4.79
CA GLY A 93 13.88 6.68 -5.25
C GLY A 93 12.84 7.79 -5.24
N ILE A 94 11.65 7.58 -4.66
CA ILE A 94 10.65 8.65 -4.50
C ILE A 94 11.21 9.68 -3.51
N SER A 95 11.16 10.96 -3.87
CA SER A 95 11.69 12.04 -3.06
C SER A 95 10.91 12.20 -1.75
N GLU A 96 11.57 12.66 -0.68
CA GLU A 96 10.86 12.97 0.57
C GLU A 96 9.87 14.11 0.37
N GLU A 97 10.19 15.05 -0.52
CA GLU A 97 9.31 16.16 -0.87
C GLU A 97 7.97 15.65 -1.42
N ASP A 98 7.99 14.71 -2.38
CA ASP A 98 6.77 14.11 -2.93
C ASP A 98 6.02 13.27 -1.88
N LEU A 99 6.73 12.48 -1.08
CA LEU A 99 6.11 11.67 -0.03
C LEU A 99 5.47 12.52 1.06
N LEU A 100 6.04 13.67 1.38
CA LEU A 100 5.44 14.62 2.32
C LEU A 100 4.30 15.39 1.67
N ALA A 101 4.39 15.66 0.36
CA ALA A 101 3.37 16.37 -0.40
C ALA A 101 2.02 15.64 -0.40
N VAL A 102 1.97 14.30 -0.30
CA VAL A 102 0.68 13.56 -0.26
C VAL A 102 -0.24 13.98 0.89
N ARG A 103 0.29 14.64 1.93
CA ARG A 103 -0.48 15.15 3.07
C ARG A 103 -1.37 16.33 2.69
N ASP A 104 -0.88 17.18 1.79
CA ASP A 104 -1.53 18.39 1.27
C ASP A 104 -1.33 18.47 -0.26
N TRP A 105 -1.67 17.37 -0.93
CA TRP A 105 -1.26 17.14 -2.32
C TRP A 105 -1.84 18.17 -3.29
N LYS A 106 -3.02 18.72 -2.98
CA LYS A 106 -3.69 19.74 -3.80
C LYS A 106 -2.83 21.00 -3.93
N ASN A 107 -2.05 21.34 -2.91
CA ASN A 107 -1.18 22.52 -2.88
C ASN A 107 0.28 22.24 -3.24
N SER A 108 0.64 20.99 -3.51
CA SER A 108 2.01 20.64 -3.94
C SER A 108 2.34 21.32 -5.27
N SER A 109 3.62 21.58 -5.54
CA SER A 109 4.13 21.97 -6.86
C SER A 109 4.99 20.88 -7.51
N THR A 110 5.28 19.78 -6.80
CA THR A 110 6.19 18.73 -7.26
C THR A 110 5.48 17.51 -7.84
N LEU A 111 4.21 17.33 -7.47
CA LEU A 111 3.39 16.21 -7.93
C LEU A 111 2.92 16.43 -9.37
N SER A 112 3.13 15.41 -10.20
CA SER A 112 2.64 15.35 -11.59
C SER A 112 1.13 15.21 -11.66
N ASP A 113 0.56 15.37 -12.86
CA ASP A 113 -0.88 15.17 -13.08
C ASP A 113 -1.30 13.70 -12.81
N ALA A 114 -0.43 12.74 -13.14
CA ALA A 114 -0.65 11.33 -12.81
C ALA A 114 -0.68 11.07 -11.30
N ASP A 115 0.28 11.66 -10.56
CA ASP A 115 0.32 11.58 -9.09
C ASP A 115 -0.98 12.15 -8.49
N ARG A 116 -1.43 13.31 -8.98
CA ARG A 116 -2.66 13.96 -8.50
C ARG A 116 -3.91 13.15 -8.81
N ALA A 117 -3.99 12.53 -9.97
CA ALA A 117 -5.14 11.72 -10.37
C ALA A 117 -5.35 10.54 -9.39
N VAL A 118 -4.28 9.80 -9.06
CA VAL A 118 -4.38 8.66 -8.13
C VAL A 118 -4.60 9.10 -6.67
N LEU A 119 -4.08 10.25 -6.28
CA LEU A 119 -4.33 10.83 -4.96
C LEU A 119 -5.78 11.29 -4.80
N GLN A 120 -6.37 11.90 -5.84
CA GLN A 120 -7.79 12.23 -5.86
C GLN A 120 -8.65 10.96 -5.86
N ALA A 121 -8.29 9.92 -6.63
CA ALA A 121 -8.99 8.64 -6.62
C ALA A 121 -8.99 7.98 -5.23
N THR A 122 -7.86 8.09 -4.51
CA THR A 122 -7.74 7.62 -3.13
C THR A 122 -8.69 8.37 -2.20
N ASP A 123 -8.72 9.71 -2.28
CA ASP A 123 -9.62 10.54 -1.48
C ASP A 123 -11.09 10.27 -1.81
N ASP A 124 -11.45 10.14 -3.10
CA ASP A 124 -12.80 9.80 -3.54
C ASP A 124 -13.30 8.49 -2.93
N CYS A 125 -12.48 7.43 -2.98
CA CYS A 125 -12.79 6.13 -2.40
C CYS A 125 -12.97 6.21 -0.88
N LEU A 126 -12.12 6.97 -0.18
CA LEU A 126 -12.23 7.15 1.27
C LEU A 126 -13.48 7.93 1.69
N GLU A 127 -13.87 8.93 0.91
CA GLU A 127 -14.99 9.81 1.22
C GLU A 127 -16.34 9.23 0.78
N ASN A 128 -16.37 8.57 -0.38
CA ASN A 128 -17.61 8.18 -1.06
C ASN A 128 -17.76 6.66 -1.23
N GLY A 129 -16.68 5.88 -1.05
CA GLY A 129 -16.67 4.44 -1.31
C GLY A 129 -16.49 4.06 -2.79
N PHE A 130 -16.28 5.03 -3.68
CA PHE A 130 -16.02 4.84 -5.11
C PHE A 130 -15.27 6.04 -5.69
N ILE A 131 -14.57 5.84 -6.82
CA ILE A 131 -13.90 6.90 -7.59
C ILE A 131 -14.93 7.65 -8.45
N GLN A 132 -14.95 8.98 -8.40
CA GLN A 132 -15.90 9.78 -9.18
C GLN A 132 -15.57 9.77 -10.68
N ASP A 133 -16.57 9.95 -11.54
CA ASP A 133 -16.41 9.92 -13.00
C ASP A 133 -15.34 10.91 -13.50
N ALA A 134 -15.33 12.14 -12.97
CA ALA A 134 -14.32 13.14 -13.34
C ALA A 134 -12.90 12.73 -12.93
N THR A 135 -12.76 11.99 -11.83
CA THR A 135 -11.48 11.46 -11.37
C THR A 135 -11.05 10.27 -12.24
N TRP A 136 -12.00 9.42 -12.66
CA TRP A 136 -11.74 8.39 -13.66
C TRP A 136 -11.24 8.97 -14.98
N ASP A 137 -11.88 10.03 -15.48
CA ASP A 137 -11.45 10.71 -16.71
C ASP A 137 -10.00 11.21 -16.63
N ALA A 138 -9.59 11.71 -15.46
CA ALA A 138 -8.22 12.11 -15.19
C ALA A 138 -7.25 10.92 -15.11
N CYS A 139 -7.63 9.85 -14.39
CA CYS A 139 -6.84 8.62 -14.32
C CYS A 139 -6.63 8.00 -15.72
N PHE A 140 -7.64 8.04 -16.60
CA PHE A 140 -7.53 7.50 -17.95
C PHE A 140 -6.52 8.22 -18.84
N GLN A 141 -6.13 9.46 -18.52
CA GLN A 141 -5.04 10.14 -19.22
C GLN A 141 -3.67 9.55 -18.91
N HIS A 142 -3.56 8.75 -17.84
CA HIS A 142 -2.28 8.26 -17.31
C HIS A 142 -2.25 6.73 -17.13
N LEU A 143 -3.41 6.07 -17.08
CA LEU A 143 -3.54 4.61 -16.97
C LEU A 143 -4.09 4.06 -18.29
N GLU A 144 -3.20 3.56 -19.14
CA GLU A 144 -3.50 3.22 -20.53
C GLU A 144 -4.31 1.91 -20.64
N THR A 145 -4.04 0.96 -19.76
CA THR A 145 -4.57 -0.41 -19.84
C THR A 145 -5.69 -0.67 -18.83
N GLU A 146 -6.56 -1.62 -19.14
CA GLU A 146 -7.55 -2.12 -18.18
C GLU A 146 -6.88 -2.76 -16.96
N ALA A 147 -5.71 -3.38 -17.12
CA ALA A 147 -4.97 -4.00 -16.03
C ALA A 147 -4.51 -2.97 -14.98
N GLU A 148 -3.92 -1.85 -15.40
CA GLU A 148 -3.54 -0.75 -14.51
C GLU A 148 -4.75 -0.18 -13.77
N ARG A 149 -5.89 -0.05 -14.46
CA ARG A 149 -7.13 0.48 -13.88
C ARG A 149 -7.76 -0.48 -12.88
N VAL A 150 -7.62 -1.79 -13.09
CA VAL A 150 -8.04 -2.79 -12.09
C VAL A 150 -7.18 -2.68 -10.84
N GLU A 151 -5.87 -2.43 -10.96
CA GLU A 151 -4.98 -2.26 -9.80
C GLU A 151 -5.14 -0.96 -9.03
N LEU A 152 -5.78 0.05 -9.63
CA LEU A 152 -6.13 1.29 -8.93
C LEU A 152 -7.26 1.06 -7.88
N VAL A 153 -8.10 0.05 -8.08
CA VAL A 153 -9.34 -0.21 -7.29
C VAL A 153 -9.11 -1.32 -6.27
#